data_AF-A0A9D4MD68-F1
#
_entry.id   AF-A0A9D4MD68-F1
#
_cell.length_a   1.000
_cell.length_b   1.000
_cell.length_c   1.000
_cell.angle_alpha   90.00
_cell.angle_beta   90.00
_cell.angle_gamma   90.00
#
_symmetry.space_group_name_H-M   'P 1'
#
loop_
_entity.id
_entity.type
_entity.pdbx_description
1 polymer ?
#
loop_
_entity_poly.entity_id
_entity_poly.type
_entity_poly.pdbx_seq_one_letter_code
_entity_poly.pdbx_strand_id
1 'polypeptide(L)'
;MATISQSTIETCSDSIIDFCCSPCLEHKIDQWAELFCDTCQKFYCAECVTLHGQLFGKHVTYGRGDTSKWPASKEVQDFLLKCELHEDKHLEMYCNDHSQLCCTNCAFLNHR
;
A
#
# COMPACT_ATOMS: atom_id res chain seq x y z
N MET A 1 13.51 -10.05 40.42
CA MET A 1 14.02 -9.69 39.08
C MET A 1 13.44 -10.71 38.12
N ALA A 2 12.45 -10.32 37.31
CA ALA A 2 11.89 -11.16 36.26
C ALA A 2 11.81 -10.28 35.01
N THR A 3 12.53 -10.69 33.98
CA THR A 3 12.77 -9.99 32.73
C THR A 3 11.51 -9.88 31.89
N ILE A 4 11.27 -8.68 31.39
CA ILE A 4 10.25 -8.35 30.40
C ILE A 4 10.70 -8.91 29.05
N SER A 5 9.96 -9.87 28.50
CA SER A 5 10.06 -10.24 27.08
C SER A 5 8.86 -9.61 26.38
N GLN A 6 9.00 -8.36 25.94
CA GLN A 6 8.07 -7.74 25.01
C GLN A 6 8.30 -8.39 23.64
N SER A 7 7.54 -9.43 23.35
CA SER A 7 7.36 -9.92 21.98
C SER A 7 6.35 -8.99 21.32
N THR A 8 6.83 -7.94 20.67
CA THR A 8 6.00 -7.11 19.78
C THR A 8 5.65 -7.96 18.57
N ILE A 9 4.54 -8.69 18.64
CA ILE A 9 3.97 -9.33 17.46
C ILE A 9 3.28 -8.21 16.70
N GLU A 10 4.01 -7.61 15.76
CA GLU A 10 3.44 -6.69 14.78
C GLU A 10 2.62 -7.51 13.79
N THR A 11 1.38 -7.83 14.17
CA THR A 11 0.39 -8.49 13.32
C THR A 11 -0.16 -7.52 12.27
N CYS A 12 -0.41 -8.02 11.06
CA CYS A 12 -0.86 -7.21 9.92
C CYS A 12 -2.39 -7.02 9.86
N SER A 13 -3.03 -6.63 10.98
CA SER A 13 -4.48 -6.61 11.09
C SER A 13 -5.12 -5.24 11.40
N ASP A 14 -6.20 -5.00 10.65
CA ASP A 14 -7.42 -4.21 10.91
C ASP A 14 -7.51 -2.77 10.38
N SER A 15 -6.77 -2.39 9.32
CA SER A 15 -7.17 -1.24 8.50
C SER A 15 -6.65 -1.32 7.06
N ILE A 16 -7.62 -1.21 6.13
CA ILE A 16 -7.55 -1.03 4.68
C ILE A 16 -6.11 -0.99 4.12
N ILE A 17 -5.61 -2.18 3.75
CA ILE A 17 -4.36 -2.52 3.04
C ILE A 17 -3.13 -2.72 3.93
N ASP A 18 -3.19 -3.82 4.68
CA ASP A 18 -2.03 -4.41 5.29
C ASP A 18 -1.28 -5.29 4.26
N PHE A 19 -0.10 -4.83 3.82
CA PHE A 19 0.74 -5.56 2.88
C PHE A 19 1.50 -6.67 3.62
N CYS A 20 0.94 -7.88 3.69
CA CYS A 20 1.58 -9.03 4.31
C CYS A 20 2.48 -9.77 3.29
N CYS A 21 3.56 -10.38 3.79
CA CYS A 21 4.49 -11.18 3.01
C CYS A 21 3.77 -12.43 2.46
N SER A 22 3.72 -12.58 1.13
CA SER A 22 2.96 -13.65 0.48
C SER A 22 3.46 -15.05 0.88
N PRO A 23 4.77 -15.36 0.87
CA PRO A 23 5.26 -16.64 1.35
C PRO A 23 4.95 -16.91 2.83
N CYS A 24 5.03 -15.90 3.70
CA CYS A 24 4.73 -16.08 5.12
C CYS A 24 3.24 -16.37 5.34
N LEU A 25 2.37 -15.71 4.58
CA LEU A 25 0.93 -15.96 4.62
C LEU A 25 0.58 -17.39 4.20
N GLU A 26 1.27 -17.95 3.19
CA GLU A 26 1.12 -19.37 2.79
C GLU A 26 1.45 -20.34 3.94
N HIS A 27 2.33 -19.93 4.85
CA HIS A 27 2.69 -20.69 6.05
C HIS A 27 1.90 -20.27 7.30
N LYS A 28 0.85 -19.46 7.15
CA LYS A 28 0.03 -18.91 8.24
C LYS A 28 0.82 -18.07 9.24
N ILE A 29 1.85 -17.39 8.75
CA ILE A 29 2.65 -16.44 9.52
C ILE A 29 2.26 -15.04 9.06
N ASP A 30 1.63 -14.29 9.96
CA ASP A 30 1.32 -12.88 9.75
C ASP A 30 2.57 -12.03 9.91
N GLN A 31 3.26 -11.81 8.79
CA GLN A 31 4.45 -10.97 8.74
C GLN A 31 4.28 -9.87 7.70
N TRP A 32 4.62 -8.65 8.06
CA TRP A 32 4.59 -7.51 7.16
C TRP A 32 5.60 -7.64 6.03
N ALA A 33 5.16 -7.22 4.85
CA ALA A 33 6.05 -7.02 3.72
C ALA A 33 6.69 -5.63 3.77
N GLU A 34 7.95 -5.62 3.37
CA GLU A 34 8.77 -4.41 3.24
C GLU A 34 9.07 -4.11 1.77
N LEU A 35 9.05 -5.15 0.93
CA LEU A 35 9.34 -5.05 -0.49
C LEU A 35 8.27 -5.73 -1.34
N PHE A 36 8.09 -5.22 -2.54
CA PHE A 36 7.25 -5.78 -3.58
C PHE A 36 8.12 -6.17 -4.78
N CYS A 37 7.95 -7.38 -5.30
CA CYS A 37 8.63 -7.81 -6.53
C CYS A 37 7.72 -7.57 -7.73
N ASP A 38 8.16 -6.75 -8.67
CA ASP A 38 7.39 -6.40 -9.88
C ASP A 38 7.19 -7.60 -10.80
N THR A 39 8.23 -8.42 -10.95
CA THR A 39 8.19 -9.59 -11.83
C THR A 39 7.27 -10.68 -11.28
N CYS A 40 7.27 -10.87 -9.96
CA CYS A 40 6.44 -11.89 -9.32
C CYS A 40 5.06 -11.39 -8.91
N GLN A 41 4.83 -10.08 -8.94
CA GLN A 41 3.62 -9.43 -8.42
C GLN A 41 3.29 -9.90 -6.99
N LYS A 42 4.31 -10.01 -6.14
CA LYS A 42 4.20 -10.53 -4.76
C LYS A 42 4.93 -9.65 -3.76
N PHE A 43 4.43 -9.66 -2.52
CA PHE A 43 4.98 -8.92 -1.39
C PHE A 43 5.87 -9.82 -0.53
N TYR A 44 6.98 -9.28 -0.03
CA TYR A 44 8.01 -10.01 0.71
C TYR A 44 8.49 -9.21 1.94
N CYS A 45 8.69 -9.92 3.06
CA CYS A 45 9.44 -9.41 4.21
C CYS A 45 10.95 -9.45 3.93
N ALA A 46 11.78 -8.84 4.79
CA ALA A 46 13.24 -8.85 4.66
C ALA A 46 13.86 -10.25 4.52
N GLU A 47 13.31 -11.26 5.20
CA GLU A 47 13.85 -12.62 5.13
C GLU A 47 13.50 -13.28 3.79
N CYS A 48 12.22 -13.23 3.40
CA CYS A 48 11.78 -13.85 2.15
C CYS A 48 12.36 -13.14 0.92
N VAL A 49 12.58 -11.82 0.95
CA VAL A 49 13.21 -11.10 -0.17
C VAL A 49 14.68 -11.49 -0.32
N THR A 50 15.38 -11.79 0.77
CA THR A 50 16.78 -12.23 0.74
C THR A 50 16.87 -13.57 0.02
N LEU A 51 16.02 -14.54 0.39
CA LEU A 51 15.93 -15.84 -0.28
C LEU A 51 15.48 -15.69 -1.74
N HIS A 52 14.51 -14.81 -1.99
CA HIS A 52 14.03 -14.49 -3.33
C HIS A 52 15.16 -13.95 -4.22
N GLY A 53 15.97 -13.02 -3.72
CA GLY A 53 17.09 -12.44 -4.44
C GLY A 53 18.20 -13.45 -4.77
N GLN A 54 18.40 -14.46 -3.92
CA GLN A 54 19.35 -15.55 -4.20
C GLN A 54 18.91 -16.42 -5.38
N LEU A 55 17.61 -16.70 -5.48
CA LEU A 55 17.03 -17.53 -6.55
C LEU A 55 16.73 -16.74 -7.82
N PHE A 56 16.35 -15.47 -7.67
CA PHE A 56 15.80 -14.63 -8.72
C PHE A 56 16.47 -13.25 -8.76
N GLY A 57 17.79 -13.20 -8.65
CA GLY A 57 18.57 -11.94 -8.52
C GLY A 57 18.45 -10.93 -9.67
N LYS A 58 17.68 -11.22 -10.72
CA LYS A 58 17.35 -10.28 -11.80
C LYS A 58 16.00 -9.58 -11.60
N HIS A 59 15.19 -10.05 -10.66
CA HIS A 59 13.88 -9.46 -10.39
C HIS A 59 14.06 -8.11 -9.69
N VAL A 60 13.29 -7.13 -10.13
CA VAL A 60 13.29 -5.79 -9.53
C VAL A 60 12.33 -5.80 -8.35
N THR A 61 12.84 -5.39 -7.19
CA THR A 61 12.04 -5.20 -5.98
C THR A 61 11.95 -3.72 -5.64
N TYR A 62 10.76 -3.30 -5.21
CA TYR A 62 10.43 -1.94 -4.81
C TYR A 62 10.15 -1.92 -3.31
N GLY A 63 10.81 -1.03 -2.58
CA GLY A 63 10.56 -0.88 -1.14
C GLY A 63 9.24 -0.16 -0.86
N ARG A 64 8.86 -0.09 0.43
CA ARG A 64 7.74 0.74 0.89
C ARG A 64 7.86 2.23 0.51
N GLY A 65 9.06 2.74 0.22
CA GLY A 65 9.24 4.11 -0.27
C GLY A 65 8.74 4.33 -1.71
N ASP A 66 8.61 3.25 -2.48
CA ASP A 66 8.23 3.26 -3.90
C ASP A 66 6.78 2.76 -4.08
N THR A 67 5.88 3.18 -3.18
CA THR A 67 4.48 2.71 -3.16
C THR A 67 3.75 2.89 -4.48
N SER A 68 4.12 3.88 -5.30
CA SER A 68 3.56 4.11 -6.64
C SER A 68 3.72 2.93 -7.62
N LYS A 69 4.61 1.98 -7.32
CA LYS A 69 4.83 0.75 -8.08
C LYS A 69 4.06 -0.45 -7.52
N TRP A 70 3.45 -0.33 -6.35
CA TRP A 70 2.75 -1.43 -5.69
C TRP A 70 1.34 -1.57 -6.30
N PRO A 71 0.89 -2.78 -6.67
CA PRO A 71 -0.39 -2.96 -7.37
C PRO A 71 -1.58 -2.47 -6.53
N ALA A 72 -1.56 -2.71 -5.22
CA ALA A 72 -2.63 -2.22 -4.36
C ALA A 72 -2.63 -0.68 -4.22
N SER A 73 -1.52 0.02 -4.49
CA SER A 73 -1.55 1.49 -4.49
C SER A 73 -2.40 2.01 -5.63
N LYS A 74 -2.49 1.31 -6.77
CA LYS A 74 -3.25 1.77 -7.93
C LYS A 74 -4.74 1.59 -7.75
N GLU A 75 -5.20 0.41 -7.36
CA GLU A 75 -6.64 0.17 -7.17
C GLU A 75 -7.21 0.95 -5.99
N VAL A 76 -6.40 1.15 -4.95
CA VAL A 76 -6.80 1.93 -3.77
C VAL A 76 -6.70 3.43 -4.05
N GLN A 77 -5.66 3.90 -4.75
CA GLN A 77 -5.65 5.30 -5.19
C GLN A 77 -6.83 5.58 -6.10
N ASP A 78 -7.15 4.70 -7.05
CA ASP A 78 -8.31 4.87 -7.94
C ASP A 78 -9.61 4.98 -7.12
N PHE A 79 -9.79 4.11 -6.12
CA PHE A 79 -10.96 4.16 -5.24
C PHE A 79 -10.99 5.42 -4.34
N LEU A 80 -9.90 5.74 -3.65
CA LEU A 80 -9.80 6.90 -2.75
C LEU A 80 -9.82 8.24 -3.47
N LEU A 81 -9.46 8.25 -4.76
CA LEU A 81 -9.50 9.44 -5.59
C LEU A 81 -10.83 9.56 -6.33
N LYS A 82 -11.87 8.75 -6.12
CA LYS A 82 -13.17 9.00 -6.74
C LYS A 82 -13.92 10.12 -6.05
N CYS A 83 -14.56 10.97 -6.85
CA CYS A 83 -15.42 12.01 -6.33
C CYS A 83 -16.77 11.42 -5.89
N GLU A 84 -17.15 11.64 -4.64
CA GLU A 84 -18.42 11.16 -4.08
C GLU A 84 -19.67 11.71 -4.79
N LEU A 85 -19.55 12.89 -5.40
CA LEU A 85 -20.64 13.54 -6.13
C LEU A 85 -20.65 13.21 -7.63
N HIS A 86 -19.54 12.70 -8.16
CA HIS A 86 -19.35 12.49 -9.59
C HIS A 86 -18.63 11.15 -9.80
N GLU A 87 -19.40 10.06 -9.87
CA GLU A 87 -18.91 8.67 -9.90
C GLU A 87 -17.86 8.39 -10.99
N ASP A 88 -17.93 9.09 -12.12
CA ASP A 88 -16.99 8.94 -13.26
C ASP A 88 -15.79 9.90 -13.20
N LYS A 89 -15.59 10.63 -12.11
CA LYS A 89 -14.56 11.66 -11.98
C LYS A 89 -13.65 11.40 -10.79
N HIS A 90 -12.36 11.64 -11.02
CA HIS A 90 -11.37 11.59 -9.96
C HIS A 90 -11.13 12.97 -9.32
N LEU A 91 -10.75 12.96 -8.05
CA LEU A 91 -10.28 14.09 -7.26
C LEU A 91 -8.86 14.44 -7.73
N GLU A 92 -8.77 15.37 -8.66
CA GLU A 92 -7.51 15.73 -9.32
C GLU A 92 -6.95 17.08 -8.83
N MET A 93 -7.73 17.85 -8.07
CA MET A 93 -7.41 19.22 -7.70
C MET A 93 -7.67 19.48 -6.22
N TYR A 94 -6.98 20.46 -5.63
CA TYR A 94 -7.20 20.90 -4.27
C TYR A 94 -7.83 22.30 -4.26
N CYS A 95 -9.00 22.45 -3.65
CA CYS A 95 -9.62 23.75 -3.42
C CYS A 95 -9.04 24.36 -2.13
N ASN A 96 -8.48 25.57 -2.23
CA ASN A 96 -7.92 26.27 -1.07
C ASN A 96 -9.00 26.83 -0.15
N ASP A 97 -10.06 27.42 -0.71
CA ASP A 97 -11.17 28.03 0.05
C ASP A 97 -11.91 27.03 0.95
N HIS A 98 -12.06 25.80 0.46
CA HIS A 98 -12.73 24.71 1.18
C HIS A 98 -11.74 23.69 1.76
N SER A 99 -10.44 23.90 1.53
CA SER A 99 -9.33 23.08 2.03
C SER A 99 -9.52 21.57 1.79
N GLN A 100 -10.01 21.18 0.61
CA GLN A 100 -10.34 19.80 0.28
C GLN A 100 -9.95 19.41 -1.15
N LEU A 101 -9.71 18.11 -1.35
CA LEU A 101 -9.56 17.51 -2.68
C LEU A 101 -10.91 17.50 -3.41
N CYS A 102 -10.91 17.89 -4.67
CA CYS A 102 -12.10 18.03 -5.50
C CYS A 102 -11.81 17.59 -6.95
N CYS A 103 -12.83 17.06 -7.62
CA CYS A 103 -12.74 16.82 -9.06
C CYS A 103 -12.96 18.12 -9.85
N THR A 104 -12.66 18.08 -11.15
CA THR A 104 -12.86 19.19 -12.08
C THR A 104 -14.28 19.77 -12.00
N ASN A 105 -15.32 18.92 -11.95
CA ASN A 105 -16.70 19.40 -11.88
C ASN A 105 -17.04 20.10 -10.55
N CYS A 106 -16.54 19.58 -9.42
CA CYS A 106 -16.75 20.22 -8.13
C CYS A 106 -16.12 21.62 -8.07
N ALA A 107 -14.93 21.79 -8.67
CA ALA A 107 -14.29 23.10 -8.75
C ALA A 107 -15.11 24.11 -9.57
N PHE A 108 -15.65 23.70 -10.72
CA PHE A 108 -16.45 24.62 -11.54
C PHE A 108 -17.83 24.95 -10.94
N LEU A 109 -18.46 24.00 -10.27
CA LEU A 109 -19.86 24.13 -9.85
C LEU A 109 -20.03 24.59 -8.39
N ASN A 110 -19.10 24.22 -7.51
CA ASN A 110 -19.28 24.36 -6.06
C ASN A 110 -18.10 25.03 -5.34
N HIS A 111 -16.91 25.06 -5.93
CA HIS A 111 -15.71 25.60 -5.28
C HIS A 111 -15.04 26.65 -6.16
N ARG A 112 -15.62 27.85 -6.16
CA ARG A 112 -15.12 29.00 -6.91
C ARG A 112 -14.09 29.80 -6.13
#